data_AF-A0A398A9D9-F1
#
_entry.id   AF-A0A398A9D9-F1
#
_cell.length_a   1.000
_cell.length_b   1.000
_cell.length_c   1.000
_cell.angle_alpha   90.00
_cell.angle_beta   90.00
_cell.angle_gamma   90.00
#
_symmetry.space_group_name_H-M   'P 1'
#
loop_
_entity.id
_entity.type
_entity.pdbx_description
1 polymer ?
#
loop_
_entity_poly.entity_id
_entity_poly.type
_entity_poly.pdbx_seq_one_letter_code
_entity_poly.pdbx_strand_id
1 'polypeptide(L)'
;MPPPPVAVYRSDDFLARTAFYLRFPVAALTEELENRTPSEQRTLIGETLYPLVELLQPMFAPKITGMLLELPRPQIFRCIESPEVLKEKVNEAIDVLVDWYPQQMQLNEQEAREFRAAMLLSKL
;
A
#
# COMPACT_ATOMS: atom_id res chain seq x y z
N MET A 1 -4.80 -20.64 22.87
CA MET A 1 -5.63 -20.80 21.66
C MET A 1 -4.72 -20.63 20.45
N PRO A 2 -4.68 -21.58 19.51
CA PRO A 2 -4.01 -21.38 18.23
C PRO A 2 -4.82 -20.37 17.36
N PRO A 3 -4.16 -19.56 16.51
CA PRO A 3 -4.88 -18.69 15.58
C PRO A 3 -5.65 -19.51 14.54
N PRO A 4 -6.81 -19.04 14.05
CA PRO A 4 -7.59 -19.76 13.05
C PRO A 4 -6.84 -19.87 11.71
N PRO A 5 -7.08 -20.93 10.92
CA PRO A 5 -6.44 -21.15 9.64
C PRO A 5 -6.85 -20.08 8.61
N VAL A 6 -5.86 -19.67 7.80
CA VAL A 6 -5.86 -18.58 6.81
C VAL A 6 -6.91 -18.72 5.68
N ALA A 7 -7.77 -19.75 5.72
CA ALA A 7 -8.70 -20.09 4.63
C ALA A 7 -10.10 -19.42 4.72
N VAL A 8 -10.33 -18.53 5.68
CA VAL A 8 -11.63 -17.81 5.81
C VAL A 8 -11.42 -16.30 5.74
N TYR A 9 -10.81 -15.83 4.65
CA TYR A 9 -10.91 -14.43 4.24
C TYR A 9 -11.71 -14.39 2.94
N ARG A 10 -13.03 -14.43 3.10
CA ARG A 10 -13.99 -14.15 2.02
C ARG A 10 -13.95 -12.64 1.79
N SER A 11 -14.02 -12.19 0.54
CA SER A 11 -13.67 -10.87 0.00
C SER A 11 -14.35 -9.61 0.60
N ASP A 12 -15.02 -9.69 1.75
CA ASP A 12 -15.73 -8.61 2.44
C ASP A 12 -15.29 -8.45 3.91
N ASP A 13 -14.03 -8.75 4.24
CA ASP A 13 -13.54 -8.71 5.63
C ASP A 13 -13.18 -7.28 6.07
N PHE A 14 -14.19 -6.40 6.08
CA PHE A 14 -14.08 -5.06 6.66
C PHE A 14 -13.55 -5.14 8.10
N LEU A 15 -14.02 -6.12 8.88
CA LEU A 15 -13.62 -6.30 10.26
C LEU A 15 -12.15 -6.67 10.43
N ALA A 16 -11.61 -7.57 9.62
CA ALA A 16 -10.20 -7.88 9.71
C ALA A 16 -9.32 -6.74 9.19
N ARG A 17 -9.78 -5.98 8.19
CA ARG A 17 -9.10 -4.75 7.76
C ARG A 17 -9.09 -3.74 8.90
N THR A 18 -10.24 -3.44 9.52
CA THR A 18 -10.35 -2.55 10.67
C THR A 18 -9.51 -3.06 11.85
N ALA A 19 -9.52 -4.36 12.15
CA ALA A 19 -8.70 -4.96 13.20
C ALA A 19 -7.19 -4.83 12.90
N PHE A 20 -6.80 -4.89 11.63
CA PHE A 20 -5.43 -4.66 11.20
C PHE A 20 -5.05 -3.18 11.37
N TYR A 21 -5.89 -2.22 11.00
CA TYR A 21 -5.66 -0.80 11.28
C TYR A 21 -5.61 -0.48 12.79
N LEU A 22 -6.44 -1.15 13.60
CA LEU A 22 -6.43 -1.04 15.06
C LEU A 22 -5.18 -1.66 15.71
N ARG A 23 -4.52 -2.61 15.03
CA ARG A 23 -3.27 -3.25 15.47
C ARG A 23 -2.06 -2.34 15.31
N PHE A 24 -2.13 -1.36 14.41
CA PHE A 24 -1.07 -0.40 14.13
C PHE A 24 -1.52 1.04 14.41
N PRO A 25 -1.79 1.39 15.68
CA PRO A 25 -2.17 2.75 16.02
C PRO A 25 -1.03 3.70 15.69
N VAL A 26 -1.34 4.76 14.92
CA VAL A 26 -0.38 5.83 14.57
C VAL A 26 0.29 6.41 15.81
N ALA A 27 -0.41 6.47 16.95
CA ALA A 27 0.14 6.91 18.23
C ALA A 27 1.34 6.07 18.70
N ALA A 28 1.25 4.73 18.61
CA ALA A 28 2.37 3.85 18.98
C ALA A 28 3.53 3.97 17.98
N LEU A 29 3.21 4.15 16.69
CA LEU A 29 4.22 4.45 15.67
C LEU A 29 4.92 5.78 15.97
N THR A 30 4.21 6.85 16.33
CA THR A 30 4.84 8.14 16.64
C THR A 30 5.81 8.06 17.82
N GLU A 31 5.45 7.36 18.90
CA GLU A 31 6.36 7.14 20.04
C GLU A 31 7.60 6.32 19.64
N GLU A 32 7.42 5.28 18.84
CA GLU A 32 8.50 4.42 18.34
C GLU A 32 9.45 5.21 17.41
N LEU A 33 8.93 6.19 16.69
CA LEU A 33 9.65 7.03 15.73
C LEU A 33 10.39 8.18 16.43
N GLU A 34 9.88 8.72 17.54
CA GLU A 34 10.46 9.88 18.24
C GLU A 34 11.92 9.71 18.66
N ASN A 35 12.35 8.48 18.96
CA ASN A 35 13.73 8.16 19.37
C ASN A 35 14.62 7.67 18.21
N ARG A 36 14.09 7.60 16.98
CA ARG A 36 14.79 7.00 15.82
C ARG A 36 15.29 8.05 14.83
N THR A 37 16.29 7.69 14.04
CA THR A 37 16.78 8.53 12.96
C THR A 37 15.75 8.67 11.84
N PRO A 38 15.75 9.78 11.05
CA PRO A 38 14.82 9.96 9.93
C PRO A 38 14.80 8.82 8.90
N SER A 39 15.91 8.11 8.76
CA SER A 39 16.04 6.94 7.87
C SER A 39 15.30 5.73 8.44
N GLU A 40 15.58 5.37 9.69
CA GLU A 40 14.90 4.26 10.39
C GLU A 40 13.41 4.50 10.50
N GLN A 41 13.01 5.76 10.70
CA GLN A 41 11.61 6.13 10.72
C GLN A 41 10.89 5.77 9.42
N ARG A 42 11.50 6.08 8.27
CA ARG A 42 10.94 5.72 6.96
C ARG A 42 10.88 4.21 6.76
N THR A 43 11.89 3.48 7.21
CA THR A 43 11.91 2.01 7.17
C THR A 43 10.73 1.43 7.94
N LEU A 44 10.53 1.87 9.18
CA LEU A 44 9.50 1.35 10.07
C LEU A 44 8.08 1.68 9.57
N ILE A 45 7.91 2.89 9.03
CA ILE A 45 6.70 3.30 8.33
C ILE A 45 6.45 2.40 7.10
N GLY A 46 7.50 2.10 6.33
CA GLY A 46 7.42 1.23 5.16
C GLY A 46 7.01 -0.20 5.50
N GLU A 47 7.59 -0.77 6.57
CA GLU A 47 7.23 -2.10 7.08
C GLU A 47 5.76 -2.16 7.54
N THR A 48 5.22 -1.05 8.04
CA THR A 48 3.81 -0.94 8.42
C THR A 48 2.91 -0.77 7.19
N LEU A 49 3.32 0.05 6.23
CA LEU A 49 2.53 0.39 5.05
C LEU A 49 2.48 -0.76 4.04
N TYR A 50 3.57 -1.51 3.90
CA TYR A 50 3.70 -2.61 2.95
C TYR A 50 2.55 -3.63 3.01
N PRO A 51 2.21 -4.24 4.16
CA PRO A 51 1.11 -5.20 4.23
C PRO A 51 -0.25 -4.55 3.93
N LEU A 52 -0.43 -3.26 4.24
CA LEU A 52 -1.66 -2.54 3.91
C LEU A 52 -1.82 -2.37 2.39
N VAL A 53 -0.73 -2.03 1.71
CA VAL A 53 -0.70 -1.90 0.25
C VAL A 53 -0.81 -3.28 -0.39
N GLU A 54 -0.20 -4.33 0.16
CA GLU A 54 -0.27 -5.70 -0.35
C GLU A 54 -1.69 -6.27 -0.31
N LEU A 55 -2.48 -5.93 0.72
CA LEU A 55 -3.91 -6.27 0.78
C LEU A 55 -4.73 -5.59 -0.32
N LEU A 56 -4.30 -4.42 -0.81
CA LEU A 56 -4.99 -3.66 -1.86
C LEU A 56 -4.51 -4.06 -3.26
N GLN A 57 -3.19 -4.12 -3.45
CA GLN A 57 -2.55 -4.41 -4.72
C GLN A 57 -1.27 -5.22 -4.50
N PRO A 58 -1.37 -6.55 -4.42
CA PRO A 58 -0.22 -7.41 -4.13
C PRO A 58 0.81 -7.43 -5.27
N MET A 59 0.40 -7.21 -6.52
CA MET A 59 1.30 -7.31 -7.69
C MET A 59 2.36 -6.19 -7.71
N PHE A 60 1.99 -4.99 -7.24
CA PHE A 60 2.86 -3.81 -7.27
C PHE A 60 3.12 -3.24 -5.87
N ALA A 61 2.75 -3.96 -4.81
CA ALA A 61 2.94 -3.55 -3.42
C ALA A 61 4.31 -2.96 -3.08
N PRO A 62 5.45 -3.60 -3.40
CA PRO A 62 6.77 -3.02 -3.07
C PRO A 62 7.03 -1.71 -3.80
N LYS A 63 6.55 -1.58 -5.06
CA LYS A 63 6.77 -0.39 -5.87
C LYS A 63 5.87 0.77 -5.42
N ILE A 64 4.59 0.50 -5.19
CA ILE A 64 3.62 1.45 -4.65
C ILE A 64 4.07 1.92 -3.27
N THR A 65 4.44 0.99 -2.37
CA THR A 65 4.95 1.32 -1.04
C THR A 65 6.17 2.24 -1.12
N GLY A 66 7.11 1.96 -2.02
CA GLY A 66 8.25 2.85 -2.28
C GLY A 66 7.83 4.26 -2.68
N MET A 67 6.88 4.39 -3.62
CA MET A 67 6.36 5.69 -4.07
C MET A 67 5.60 6.43 -2.96
N LEU A 68 4.86 5.71 -2.11
CA LEU A 68 4.17 6.29 -0.96
C LEU A 68 5.15 6.77 0.12
N LEU A 69 6.30 6.09 0.29
CA LEU A 69 7.35 6.52 1.21
C LEU A 69 8.10 7.78 0.77
N GLU A 70 7.94 8.21 -0.48
CA GLU A 70 8.43 9.51 -0.97
C GLU A 70 7.52 10.68 -0.54
N LEU A 71 6.30 10.40 -0.07
CA LEU A 71 5.38 11.42 0.40
C LEU A 71 5.85 12.11 1.70
N PRO A 72 5.36 13.32 1.99
CA PRO A 72 5.61 13.97 3.27
C PRO A 72 5.08 13.12 4.44
N ARG A 73 5.84 13.03 5.53
CA ARG A 73 5.45 12.33 6.77
C ARG A 73 3.96 12.44 7.15
N PRO A 74 3.37 13.65 7.27
CA PRO A 74 1.96 13.77 7.66
C PRO A 74 0.99 13.12 6.68
N GLN A 75 1.33 13.02 5.39
CA GLN A 75 0.51 12.29 4.43
C GLN A 75 0.62 10.78 4.64
N ILE A 76 1.82 10.27 4.91
CA ILE A 76 2.01 8.83 5.14
C ILE A 76 1.27 8.38 6.39
N PHE A 77 1.34 9.14 7.48
CA PHE A 77 0.58 8.84 8.69
C PHE A 77 -0.94 8.81 8.44
N ARG A 78 -1.48 9.75 7.66
CA ARG A 78 -2.89 9.71 7.27
C ARG A 78 -3.26 8.47 6.45
N CYS A 79 -2.34 7.95 5.62
CA CYS A 79 -2.56 6.69 4.91
C CYS A 79 -2.59 5.49 5.86
N ILE A 80 -1.80 5.51 6.93
CA ILE A 80 -1.82 4.44 7.95
C ILE A 80 -3.07 4.55 8.83
N GLU A 81 -3.54 5.76 9.10
CA GLU A 81 -4.71 6.02 9.95
C GLU A 81 -6.04 5.75 9.24
N SER A 82 -6.13 6.06 7.94
CA SER A 82 -7.35 5.95 7.15
C SER A 82 -7.16 5.02 5.94
N PRO A 83 -7.91 3.90 5.88
CA PRO A 83 -7.91 3.01 4.72
C PRO A 83 -8.35 3.72 3.42
N GLU A 84 -9.26 4.70 3.53
CA GLU A 84 -9.76 5.47 2.41
C GLU A 84 -8.64 6.30 1.77
N VAL A 85 -7.88 7.01 2.61
CA VAL A 85 -6.72 7.82 2.15
C VAL A 85 -5.65 6.93 1.53
N LEU A 86 -5.37 5.77 2.15
CA LEU A 86 -4.42 4.81 1.57
C LEU A 86 -4.90 4.34 0.19
N LYS A 87 -6.17 3.98 0.06
CA LYS A 87 -6.74 3.50 -1.20
C LYS A 87 -6.64 4.57 -2.30
N GLU A 88 -6.96 5.83 -1.98
CA GLU A 88 -6.79 6.95 -2.93
C GLU A 88 -5.33 7.07 -3.38
N LYS A 89 -4.38 7.02 -2.45
CA LYS A 89 -2.96 7.14 -2.75
C LYS A 89 -2.40 5.94 -3.52
N VAL A 90 -2.89 4.74 -3.23
CA VAL A 90 -2.57 3.53 -4.00
C VAL A 90 -3.10 3.66 -5.43
N ASN A 91 -4.31 4.20 -5.62
CA ASN A 91 -4.87 4.44 -6.95
C ASN A 91 -4.06 5.48 -7.74
N GLU A 92 -3.61 6.57 -7.10
CA GLU A 92 -2.69 7.55 -7.72
C GLU A 92 -1.36 6.90 -8.12
N ALA A 93 -0.78 6.06 -7.25
CA ALA A 93 0.46 5.35 -7.56
C ALA A 93 0.27 4.34 -8.71
N ILE A 94 -0.88 3.67 -8.76
CA ILE A 94 -1.25 2.80 -9.88
C ILE A 94 -1.27 3.59 -11.18
N ASP A 95 -1.86 4.78 -11.23
CA ASP A 95 -1.86 5.62 -12.44
C ASP A 95 -0.45 5.90 -12.95
N VAL A 96 0.46 6.28 -12.05
CA VAL A 96 1.85 6.53 -12.44
C VAL A 96 2.53 5.25 -12.92
N LEU A 97 2.26 4.09 -12.29
CA LEU A 97 2.81 2.80 -12.69
C LEU A 97 2.28 2.32 -14.04
N VAL A 98 1.02 2.60 -14.35
CA VAL A 98 0.35 2.28 -15.62
C VAL A 98 1.07 2.93 -16.80
N ASP A 99 1.65 4.11 -16.60
CA ASP A 99 2.43 4.79 -17.62
C ASP A 99 3.92 4.43 -17.59
N TRP A 100 4.50 4.25 -16.40
CA TRP A 100 5.92 3.96 -16.25
C TRP A 100 6.30 2.52 -16.61
N TYR A 101 5.47 1.53 -16.25
CA TYR A 101 5.81 0.10 -16.38
C TYR A 101 5.98 -0.36 -17.84
N PRO A 102 5.09 0.01 -18.79
CA PRO A 102 5.28 -0.36 -20.19
C PRO A 102 6.55 0.23 -20.80
N GLN A 103 6.95 1.44 -20.38
CA GLN A 103 8.18 2.07 -20.84
C GLN A 103 9.43 1.34 -20.35
N GLN A 104 9.42 0.86 -19.10
CA GLN A 104 10.53 0.12 -18.52
C GLN A 104 10.72 -1.26 -19.14
N MET A 105 9.60 -1.96 -19.38
CA MET A 105 9.62 -3.29 -19.98
C MET A 105 9.73 -3.25 -21.51
N GLN A 106 9.80 -2.04 -22.11
CA GLN A 106 9.84 -1.83 -23.55
C GLN A 106 8.74 -2.59 -24.29
N LEU A 107 7.55 -2.63 -23.69
CA LEU A 107 6.39 -3.32 -24.25
C LEU A 107 6.00 -2.66 -25.56
N ASN A 108 5.50 -3.48 -26.50
CA ASN A 108 4.90 -2.91 -27.70
C ASN A 108 3.61 -2.15 -27.35
N GLU A 109 3.13 -1.29 -28.25
CA GLU A 109 1.97 -0.43 -27.98
C GLU A 109 0.70 -1.22 -27.65
N GLN A 110 0.59 -2.44 -28.17
CA GLN A 110 -0.55 -3.32 -27.95
C GLN A 110 -0.51 -3.95 -26.55
N GLU A 111 0.62 -4.52 -26.14
CA GLU A 111 0.89 -5.03 -24.79
C GLU A 111 0.77 -3.93 -23.74
N ALA A 112 1.30 -2.74 -24.04
CA ALA A 112 1.17 -1.57 -23.17
C ALA A 112 -0.30 -1.20 -22.98
N ARG A 113 -1.10 -1.21 -24.05
CA ARG A 113 -2.54 -0.92 -23.99
C ARG A 113 -3.30 -1.97 -23.20
N GLU A 114 -2.97 -3.25 -23.38
CA GLU A 114 -3.57 -4.34 -22.61
C GLU A 114 -3.21 -4.27 -21.14
N PHE A 115 -1.94 -4.02 -20.81
CA PHE A 115 -1.47 -3.81 -19.44
C PHE A 115 -2.19 -2.63 -18.79
N ARG A 116 -2.27 -1.49 -19.48
CA ARG A 116 -2.98 -0.30 -19.01
C ARG A 116 -4.46 -0.61 -18.77
N ALA A 117 -5.12 -1.29 -19.69
CA ALA A 117 -6.52 -1.68 -19.54
C ALA A 117 -6.70 -2.63 -18.35
N ALA A 118 -5.87 -3.64 -18.19
CA ALA A 118 -5.91 -4.58 -17.07
C ALA A 118 -5.69 -3.89 -15.71
N MET A 119 -4.79 -2.92 -15.66
CA MET A 119 -4.51 -2.14 -14.46
C MET A 119 -5.63 -1.15 -14.12
N LEU A 120 -6.26 -0.51 -15.12
CA LEU A 120 -7.40 0.37 -14.90
C LEU A 120 -8.65 -0.41 -14.45
N LEU A 121 -8.85 -1.63 -14.96
CA LEU A 121 -9.95 -2.51 -14.56
C LEU A 121 -9.75 -3.09 -13.15
N SER A 122 -8.51 -3.20 -12.68
CA SER A 122 -8.18 -3.70 -11.33
C SER A 122 -8.09 -2.59 -10.28
N LYS A 123 -8.33 -1.33 -10.65
CA LYS A 123 -8.49 -0.25 -9.67
C LYS A 123 -9.70 -0.53 -8.77
N LEU A 124 -9.46 -0.35 -7.47
CA LEU A 124 -10.43 -0.57 -6.39
C LEU A 124 -11.44 0.57 -6.28
#